data_AF-A0A2W4L629-F1
#
_entry.id   AF-A0A2W4L629-F1
#
_cell.length_a   1.000
_cell.length_b   1.000
_cell.length_c   1.000
_cell.angle_alpha   90.00
_cell.angle_beta   90.00
_cell.angle_gamma   90.00
#
_symmetry.space_group_name_H-M   'P 1'
#
loop_
_entity.id
_entity.type
_entity.pdbx_description
1 polymer ?
#
loop_
_entity_poly.entity_id
_entity_poly.type
_entity_poly.pdbx_seq_one_letter_code
_entity_poly.pdbx_strand_id
1 'polypeptide(L)'
;MYLTVAESLLRGSRQTPNAGGDATLVSTLYQAASAGMGYRQLELFGGSPRDIDFSQFEPRGHYAGYPALEQYFRAMLWLGRIDFRLLETQQDGSRVFRRRQLEAALLLRELIDASLRPHFDRIDQVVTAFVGEHDYMQLAELDALLADLSVTSRAELAILDDATIVEAILAGGYGTQRISSHWMENWMERGTLPLSASFALLGQRYVIDSHVFSNVVYDRVAEGAVLRMMPNPLDVAFAALGNDQAVTLLAPELERYDYAAELASMRVLADAHPESFWNANLYNLWLSAIRALSPEAEAIAEPSSGLFPAARSEAWGRRLLSTQLASWAELRHDTILYAKQSYTGAPSCEFPDAYLDPYPEFYAKVREYAEHGKVLVQSLGLPATGRLADVLDYFDHLASVAARLGEMAEYQRTGAAFTPEMMEFINDAVTVENVCGGATLTNLGWYGRLFFDPHGALEFDPTIADVHTQPADEGGNPVGRVLHVGTGGPRLMTVIAENCSGPRAYVGLASWYTEVVTEDFERLTDEQWAQQLMQTPPPDPSWLAPIVTR
;
A
#
# COMPACT_ATOMS: atom_id res chain seq x y z
N MET A 1 13.64 -20.14 11.11
CA MET A 1 13.07 -19.58 9.87
C MET A 1 13.95 -18.46 9.31
N TYR A 2 14.02 -17.27 9.92
CA TYR A 2 14.82 -16.13 9.42
C TYR A 2 16.27 -16.48 9.03
N LEU A 3 17.05 -17.04 9.98
CA LEU A 3 18.45 -17.43 9.72
C LEU A 3 18.57 -18.60 8.72
N THR A 4 17.58 -19.50 8.68
CA THR A 4 17.56 -20.64 7.74
C THR A 4 17.40 -20.14 6.30
N VAL A 5 16.57 -19.12 6.06
CA VAL A 5 16.44 -18.51 4.73
C VAL A 5 17.75 -17.85 4.33
N ALA A 6 18.35 -17.05 5.23
CA ALA A 6 19.65 -16.42 4.98
C ALA A 6 20.75 -17.45 4.63
N GLU A 7 20.86 -18.53 5.41
CA GLU A 7 21.82 -19.62 5.15
C GLU A 7 21.51 -20.32 3.82
N SER A 8 20.24 -20.53 3.50
CA SER A 8 19.83 -21.16 2.23
C SER A 8 20.25 -20.32 1.03
N LEU A 9 20.05 -19.00 1.10
CA LEU A 9 20.47 -18.06 0.06
C LEU A 9 21.99 -18.02 -0.07
N LEU A 10 22.71 -18.00 1.05
CA LEU A 10 24.17 -17.95 1.08
C LEU A 10 24.81 -19.24 0.52
N ARG A 11 24.19 -20.40 0.75
CA ARG A 11 24.65 -21.70 0.23
C ARG A 11 24.12 -22.02 -1.17
N GLY A 12 23.23 -21.18 -1.72
CA GLY A 12 22.54 -21.46 -2.99
C GLY A 12 21.70 -22.74 -2.99
N SER A 13 21.30 -23.23 -1.81
CA SER A 13 20.52 -24.45 -1.64
C SER A 13 19.66 -24.40 -0.38
N ARG A 14 18.41 -24.86 -0.48
CA ARG A 14 17.46 -24.85 0.63
C ARG A 14 17.95 -25.69 1.80
N GLN A 15 18.08 -25.06 2.97
CA GLN A 15 18.41 -25.71 4.23
C GLN A 15 17.14 -26.12 4.99
N THR A 16 17.28 -27.10 5.89
CA THR A 16 16.18 -27.54 6.75
C THR A 16 16.09 -26.60 7.97
N PRO A 17 14.91 -26.07 8.30
CA PRO A 17 14.77 -25.27 9.51
C PRO A 17 14.96 -26.11 10.77
N ASN A 18 15.66 -25.54 11.73
CA ASN A 18 15.79 -26.09 13.09
C ASN A 18 14.67 -25.59 14.00
N ALA A 19 14.55 -26.20 15.19
CA ALA A 19 13.71 -25.75 16.29
C ALA A 19 12.21 -25.56 15.92
N GLY A 20 11.66 -26.45 15.09
CA GLY A 20 10.24 -26.42 14.71
C GLY A 20 9.87 -25.30 13.74
N GLY A 21 10.84 -24.67 13.06
CA GLY A 21 10.55 -23.67 12.04
C GLY A 21 9.76 -24.24 10.86
N ASP A 22 8.85 -23.44 10.30
CA ASP A 22 8.01 -23.84 9.17
C ASP A 22 8.83 -24.07 7.89
N ALA A 23 8.95 -25.32 7.48
CA ALA A 23 9.68 -25.73 6.29
C ALA A 23 9.01 -25.29 4.98
N THR A 24 7.69 -25.19 4.98
CA THR A 24 6.93 -24.70 3.82
C THR A 24 7.21 -23.22 3.63
N LEU A 25 7.10 -22.42 4.69
CA LEU A 25 7.38 -20.98 4.62
C LEU A 25 8.85 -20.70 4.25
N VAL A 26 9.81 -21.44 4.82
CA VAL A 26 11.23 -21.33 4.40
C VAL A 26 11.38 -21.64 2.91
N SER A 27 10.70 -22.66 2.40
CA SER A 27 10.74 -23.01 0.97
C SER A 27 10.18 -21.90 0.11
N THR A 28 9.03 -21.33 0.49
CA THR A 28 8.37 -20.22 -0.22
C THR A 28 9.28 -18.99 -0.26
N LEU A 29 9.86 -18.59 0.88
CA LEU A 29 10.74 -17.43 0.99
C LEU A 29 12.03 -17.62 0.22
N TYR A 30 12.67 -18.78 0.34
CA TYR A 30 13.87 -19.11 -0.42
C TYR A 30 13.61 -19.05 -1.94
N GLN A 31 12.50 -19.62 -2.41
CA GLN A 31 12.15 -19.62 -3.83
C GLN A 31 11.86 -18.20 -4.33
N ALA A 32 11.11 -17.40 -3.57
CA ALA A 32 10.78 -16.03 -3.94
C ALA A 32 12.03 -15.14 -4.02
N ALA A 33 12.89 -15.18 -2.98
CA ALA A 33 14.15 -14.45 -2.97
C ALA A 33 15.16 -14.95 -4.01
N SER A 34 15.19 -16.26 -4.30
CA SER A 34 16.05 -16.79 -5.37
C SER A 34 15.58 -16.37 -6.76
N ALA A 35 14.26 -16.28 -6.96
CA ALA A 35 13.68 -15.85 -8.22
C ALA A 35 13.95 -14.37 -8.51
N GLY A 36 14.08 -13.52 -7.48
CA GLY A 36 14.48 -12.12 -7.65
C GLY A 36 13.47 -11.29 -8.44
N MET A 37 12.16 -11.60 -8.35
CA MET A 37 11.15 -10.98 -9.20
C MET A 37 9.82 -10.77 -8.46
N GLY A 38 9.16 -9.67 -8.82
CA GLY A 38 7.82 -9.32 -8.34
C GLY A 38 7.78 -8.95 -6.86
N TYR A 39 6.57 -8.76 -6.35
CA TYR A 39 6.31 -8.63 -4.92
C TYR A 39 5.37 -9.74 -4.46
N ARG A 40 5.34 -10.01 -3.15
CA ARG A 40 4.35 -10.90 -2.54
C ARG A 40 3.93 -10.36 -1.18
N GLN A 41 2.66 -10.51 -0.86
CA GLN A 41 2.15 -10.26 0.48
C GLN A 41 2.37 -11.51 1.35
N LEU A 42 3.06 -11.36 2.47
CA LEU A 42 3.37 -12.46 3.39
C LEU A 42 3.26 -12.02 4.85
N GLU A 43 2.67 -12.88 5.68
CA GLU A 43 2.72 -12.72 7.13
C GLU A 43 4.09 -13.21 7.65
N LEU A 44 4.86 -12.31 8.26
CA LEU A 44 6.15 -12.64 8.84
C LEU A 44 6.17 -12.37 10.35
N PHE A 45 6.71 -13.33 11.09
CA PHE A 45 7.01 -13.21 12.52
C PHE A 45 5.80 -12.87 13.41
N GLY A 46 4.57 -13.19 12.97
CA GLY A 46 3.32 -12.89 13.69
C GLY A 46 2.95 -11.40 13.69
N GLY A 47 3.37 -10.66 12.68
CA GLY A 47 2.88 -9.29 12.38
C GLY A 47 1.74 -9.29 11.36
N SER A 48 1.33 -8.11 10.90
CA SER A 48 0.38 -8.01 9.78
C SER A 48 1.00 -8.54 8.48
N PRO A 49 0.19 -8.94 7.47
CA PRO A 49 0.66 -9.20 6.12
C PRO A 49 1.51 -8.03 5.60
N ARG A 50 2.64 -8.32 4.95
CA ARG A 50 3.56 -7.33 4.39
C ARG A 50 3.78 -7.55 2.92
N ASP A 51 3.71 -6.49 2.14
CA ASP A 51 4.16 -6.49 0.75
C ASP A 51 5.67 -6.41 0.67
N ILE A 52 6.27 -7.53 0.24
CA ILE A 52 7.71 -7.68 0.11
C ILE A 52 8.05 -7.67 -1.37
N ASP A 53 8.76 -6.64 -1.79
CA ASP A 53 9.36 -6.55 -3.12
C ASP A 53 10.55 -7.51 -3.23
N PHE A 54 10.31 -8.68 -3.82
CA PHE A 54 11.32 -9.69 -4.10
C PHE A 54 12.19 -9.35 -5.31
N SER A 55 11.81 -8.37 -6.14
CA SER A 55 12.68 -7.88 -7.23
C SER A 55 13.98 -7.24 -6.72
N GLN A 56 13.97 -6.80 -5.46
CA GLN A 56 15.18 -6.33 -4.79
C GLN A 56 16.27 -7.39 -4.71
N PHE A 57 15.90 -8.67 -4.66
CA PHE A 57 16.83 -9.80 -4.54
C PHE A 57 17.50 -10.19 -5.85
N GLU A 58 17.16 -9.55 -6.97
CA GLU A 58 17.88 -9.76 -8.22
C GLU A 58 19.32 -9.25 -8.10
N PRO A 59 20.34 -10.12 -8.22
CA PRO A 59 21.72 -9.70 -8.18
C PRO A 59 22.03 -8.69 -9.27
N ARG A 60 22.61 -7.56 -8.87
CA ARG A 60 22.90 -6.44 -9.77
C ARG A 60 24.17 -5.73 -9.36
N GLY A 61 24.64 -4.87 -10.26
CA GLY A 61 25.95 -4.25 -10.15
C GLY A 61 27.08 -5.29 -10.20
N HIS A 62 28.11 -5.14 -9.35
CA HIS A 62 29.26 -6.05 -9.33
C HIS A 62 28.94 -7.47 -8.82
N TYR A 63 27.73 -7.72 -8.33
CA TYR A 63 27.33 -9.02 -7.80
C TYR A 63 26.80 -9.98 -8.87
N ALA A 64 26.40 -9.48 -10.02
CA ALA A 64 25.83 -10.29 -11.11
C ALA A 64 26.92 -11.06 -11.88
N GLY A 65 26.61 -12.28 -12.31
CA GLY A 65 27.47 -13.09 -13.19
C GLY A 65 28.46 -14.01 -12.47
N TYR A 66 28.51 -13.99 -11.14
CA TYR A 66 29.35 -14.87 -10.34
C TYR A 66 28.52 -15.54 -9.22
N PRO A 67 28.29 -16.87 -9.28
CA PRO A 67 27.37 -17.54 -8.35
C PRO A 67 27.63 -17.27 -6.86
N ALA A 68 28.89 -17.19 -6.44
CA ALA A 68 29.25 -16.88 -5.05
C ALA A 68 28.84 -15.46 -4.64
N LEU A 69 28.98 -14.47 -5.53
CA LEU A 69 28.58 -13.09 -5.25
C LEU A 69 27.06 -12.92 -5.32
N GLU A 70 26.39 -13.64 -6.20
CA GLU A 70 24.93 -13.65 -6.29
C GLU A 70 24.27 -14.27 -5.04
N GLN A 71 24.85 -15.37 -4.53
CA GLN A 71 24.42 -16.00 -3.27
C GLN A 71 24.65 -15.06 -2.08
N TYR A 72 25.83 -14.42 -2.04
CA TYR A 72 26.16 -13.41 -1.05
C TYR A 72 25.18 -12.23 -1.09
N PHE A 73 24.90 -11.68 -2.28
CA PHE A 73 23.98 -10.57 -2.48
C PHE A 73 22.59 -10.88 -1.90
N ARG A 74 22.00 -12.00 -2.28
CA ARG A 74 20.66 -12.39 -1.79
C ARG A 74 20.63 -12.60 -0.28
N ALA A 75 21.65 -13.24 0.28
CA ALA A 75 21.74 -13.48 1.71
C ALA A 75 21.90 -12.19 2.52
N MET A 76 22.79 -11.30 2.08
CA MET A 76 23.01 -10.01 2.73
C MET A 76 21.81 -9.09 2.60
N LEU A 77 21.15 -9.09 1.43
CA LEU A 77 19.93 -8.32 1.25
C LEU A 77 18.81 -8.84 2.16
N TRP A 78 18.65 -10.16 2.29
CA TRP A 78 17.71 -10.76 3.26
C TRP A 78 17.98 -10.24 4.68
N LEU A 79 19.24 -10.30 5.12
CA LEU A 79 19.64 -9.89 6.47
C LEU A 79 19.57 -8.38 6.71
N GLY A 80 19.65 -7.57 5.65
CA GLY A 80 19.61 -6.11 5.74
C GLY A 80 18.26 -5.46 5.46
N ARG A 81 17.34 -6.16 4.79
CA ARG A 81 16.02 -5.63 4.38
C ARG A 81 14.85 -6.22 5.14
N ILE A 82 14.90 -7.51 5.48
CA ILE A 82 13.83 -8.18 6.21
C ILE A 82 14.00 -7.86 7.69
N ASP A 83 13.06 -7.09 8.22
CA ASP A 83 13.13 -6.44 9.52
C ASP A 83 12.12 -6.99 10.53
N PHE A 84 12.41 -6.72 11.80
CA PHE A 84 11.53 -6.94 12.94
C PHE A 84 10.97 -5.57 13.37
N ARG A 85 9.73 -5.28 12.96
CA ARG A 85 9.00 -4.04 13.25
C ARG A 85 8.50 -4.11 14.69
N LEU A 86 9.20 -3.44 15.61
CA LEU A 86 8.87 -3.40 17.03
C LEU A 86 7.61 -2.55 17.25
N LEU A 87 7.59 -1.35 16.67
CA LEU A 87 6.40 -0.51 16.52
C LEU A 87 6.05 -0.47 15.04
N GLU A 88 5.02 -1.20 14.65
CA GLU A 88 4.58 -1.30 13.27
C GLU A 88 3.53 -0.25 12.96
N THR A 89 3.84 0.65 12.02
CA THR A 89 2.87 1.61 11.49
C THR A 89 1.82 0.88 10.66
N GLN A 90 0.55 1.11 10.97
CA GLN A 90 -0.60 0.65 10.22
C GLN A 90 -1.00 1.67 9.15
N GLN A 91 -1.87 1.26 8.23
CA GLN A 91 -2.25 2.07 7.07
C GLN A 91 -3.02 3.35 7.45
N ASP A 92 -3.66 3.37 8.64
CA ASP A 92 -4.35 4.52 9.24
C ASP A 92 -3.41 5.47 10.02
N GLY A 93 -2.11 5.20 10.03
CA GLY A 93 -1.11 5.99 10.78
C GLY A 93 -0.95 5.60 12.25
N SER A 94 -1.80 4.73 12.79
CA SER A 94 -1.62 4.17 14.13
C SER A 94 -0.36 3.29 14.19
N ARG A 95 0.20 3.11 15.40
CA ARG A 95 1.36 2.25 15.61
C ARG A 95 1.03 1.13 16.60
N VAL A 96 1.26 -0.11 16.16
CA VAL A 96 0.98 -1.31 16.95
C VAL A 96 2.31 -1.92 17.42
N PHE A 97 2.41 -2.16 18.72
CA PHE A 97 3.56 -2.87 19.29
C PHE A 97 3.51 -4.36 18.97
N ARG A 98 4.63 -4.92 18.52
CA ARG A 98 4.76 -6.33 18.15
C ARG A 98 5.77 -7.02 19.06
N ARG A 99 5.33 -7.38 20.28
CA ARG A 99 6.15 -8.08 21.28
C ARG A 99 6.93 -9.26 20.72
N ARG A 100 6.28 -10.13 19.94
CA ARG A 100 6.91 -11.31 19.32
C ARG A 100 8.12 -10.95 18.45
N GLN A 101 8.09 -9.79 17.79
CA GLN A 101 9.19 -9.34 16.94
C GLN A 101 10.36 -8.77 17.77
N LEU A 102 10.07 -8.09 18.88
CA LEU A 102 11.10 -7.71 19.87
C LEU A 102 11.79 -8.95 20.46
N GLU A 103 10.99 -9.95 20.87
CA GLU A 103 11.52 -11.23 21.38
C GLU A 103 12.36 -11.96 20.33
N ALA A 104 11.97 -11.91 19.06
CA ALA A 104 12.76 -12.48 17.97
C ALA A 104 14.11 -11.75 17.78
N ALA A 105 14.14 -10.42 17.87
CA ALA A 105 15.38 -9.64 17.84
C ALA A 105 16.30 -10.02 19.02
N LEU A 106 15.73 -10.24 20.20
CA LEU A 106 16.48 -10.68 21.38
C LEU A 106 17.05 -12.08 21.24
N LEU A 107 16.32 -13.00 20.62
CA LEU A 107 16.86 -14.32 20.29
C LEU A 107 18.06 -14.21 19.36
N LEU A 108 18.02 -13.33 18.35
CA LEU A 108 19.16 -13.09 17.47
C LEU A 108 20.36 -12.52 18.24
N ARG A 109 20.11 -11.59 19.16
CA ARG A 109 21.12 -11.03 20.05
C ARG A 109 21.75 -12.11 20.95
N GLU A 110 20.96 -12.99 21.56
CA GLU A 110 21.46 -14.08 22.41
C GLU A 110 22.25 -15.13 21.62
N LEU A 111 21.88 -15.39 20.35
CA LEU A 111 22.62 -16.29 19.48
C LEU A 111 24.02 -15.76 19.12
N ILE A 112 24.21 -14.43 19.13
CA ILE A 112 25.52 -13.79 18.94
C ILE A 112 26.25 -13.78 20.28
N ASP A 113 26.78 -14.95 20.63
CA ASP A 113 27.57 -15.13 21.85
C ASP A 113 28.94 -14.43 21.77
N ALA A 114 29.72 -14.55 22.86
CA ALA A 114 31.04 -13.93 22.94
C ALA A 114 32.03 -14.41 21.85
N SER A 115 31.81 -15.59 21.26
CA SER A 115 32.65 -16.12 20.18
C SER A 115 32.26 -15.54 18.81
N LEU A 116 30.96 -15.32 18.58
CA LEU A 116 30.45 -14.77 17.32
C LEU A 116 30.49 -13.24 17.28
N ARG A 117 30.42 -12.58 18.43
CA ARG A 117 30.39 -11.11 18.53
C ARG A 117 31.53 -10.42 17.75
N PRO A 118 32.81 -10.83 17.86
CA PRO A 118 33.89 -10.21 17.09
C PRO A 118 33.74 -10.37 15.57
N HIS A 119 33.14 -11.48 15.10
CA HIS A 119 32.89 -11.71 13.68
C HIS A 119 31.77 -10.81 13.16
N PHE A 120 30.67 -10.72 13.92
CA PHE A 120 29.57 -9.82 13.63
C PHE A 120 30.03 -8.36 13.60
N ASP A 121 30.69 -7.90 14.67
CA ASP A 121 31.18 -6.53 14.79
C ASP A 121 32.16 -6.19 13.65
N ARG A 122 32.99 -7.14 13.20
CA ARG A 122 33.90 -6.93 12.07
C ARG A 122 33.15 -6.73 10.75
N ILE A 123 32.14 -7.55 10.46
CA ILE A 123 31.32 -7.39 9.25
C ILE A 123 30.65 -6.02 9.29
N ASP A 124 30.05 -5.70 10.43
CA ASP A 124 29.34 -4.46 10.62
C ASP A 124 30.23 -3.23 10.45
N GLN A 125 31.38 -3.21 11.11
CA GLN A 125 32.37 -2.12 11.03
C GLN A 125 32.87 -1.90 9.60
N VAL A 126 33.06 -2.97 8.82
CA VAL A 126 33.48 -2.85 7.42
C VAL A 126 32.39 -2.15 6.60
N VAL A 127 31.13 -2.60 6.71
CA VAL A 127 30.03 -1.98 5.97
C VAL A 127 29.81 -0.53 6.43
N THR A 128 29.91 -0.26 7.73
CA THR A 128 29.78 1.08 8.31
C THR A 128 30.90 2.02 7.85
N ALA A 129 32.14 1.55 7.77
CA ALA A 129 33.26 2.35 7.27
C ALA A 129 33.16 2.66 5.77
N PHE A 130 32.53 1.78 4.97
CA PHE A 130 32.37 1.98 3.53
C PHE A 130 31.13 2.80 3.17
N VAL A 131 29.98 2.51 3.79
CA VAL A 131 28.67 3.01 3.32
C VAL A 131 28.01 3.95 4.32
N GLY A 132 28.20 3.70 5.61
CA GLY A 132 27.70 4.58 6.67
C GLY A 132 26.89 3.88 7.76
N GLU A 133 26.27 4.69 8.61
CA GLU A 133 25.46 4.26 9.75
C GLU A 133 24.20 3.50 9.31
N HIS A 134 23.61 2.74 10.23
CA HIS A 134 22.36 2.04 9.95
C HIS A 134 21.17 3.01 9.95
N ASP A 135 20.12 2.62 9.23
CA ASP A 135 18.80 3.24 9.32
C ASP A 135 17.77 2.27 9.93
N TYR A 136 18.24 1.46 10.88
CA TYR A 136 17.52 0.44 11.65
C TYR A 136 18.17 0.33 13.03
N MET A 137 17.44 -0.19 14.02
CA MET A 137 18.01 -0.59 15.30
C MET A 137 19.06 -1.68 15.12
N GLN A 138 20.19 -1.51 15.79
CA GLN A 138 21.29 -2.46 15.86
C GLN A 138 21.32 -3.21 17.19
N LEU A 139 22.20 -4.23 17.29
CA LEU A 139 22.39 -4.97 18.55
C LEU A 139 22.80 -4.08 19.73
N ALA A 140 23.64 -3.08 19.49
CA ALA A 140 24.08 -2.15 20.54
C ALA A 140 22.93 -1.27 21.05
N GLU A 141 22.03 -0.85 20.17
CA GLU A 141 20.83 -0.09 20.55
C GLU A 141 19.80 -0.99 21.25
N LEU A 142 19.71 -2.26 20.86
CA LEU A 142 18.91 -3.25 21.60
C LEU A 142 19.46 -3.48 23.00
N ASP A 143 20.79 -3.57 23.16
CA ASP A 143 21.44 -3.65 24.48
C ASP A 143 21.13 -2.39 25.33
N ALA A 144 21.11 -1.20 24.72
CA ALA A 144 20.77 0.05 25.39
C ALA A 144 19.28 0.11 25.80
N LEU A 145 18.36 -0.31 24.92
CA LEU A 145 16.93 -0.41 25.24
C LEU A 145 16.69 -1.35 26.44
N LEU A 146 17.36 -2.50 26.48
CA LEU A 146 17.26 -3.41 27.61
C LEU A 146 17.79 -2.78 28.91
N ALA A 147 18.88 -2.01 28.82
CA ALA A 147 19.43 -1.30 29.96
C ALA A 147 18.47 -0.22 30.48
N ASP A 148 17.84 0.56 29.61
CA ASP A 148 16.83 1.57 29.97
C ASP A 148 15.61 0.93 30.63
N LEU A 149 15.21 -0.26 30.16
CA LEU A 149 14.15 -1.07 30.76
C LEU A 149 14.58 -1.79 32.05
N SER A 150 15.86 -1.73 32.43
CA SER A 150 16.43 -2.51 33.53
C SER A 150 16.19 -4.02 33.40
N VAL A 151 16.21 -4.53 32.17
CA VAL A 151 16.00 -5.93 31.81
C VAL A 151 17.33 -6.60 31.51
N THR A 152 17.56 -7.75 32.14
CA THR A 152 18.78 -8.56 31.97
C THR A 152 18.50 -9.96 31.44
N SER A 153 17.23 -10.38 31.38
CA SER A 153 16.83 -11.70 30.90
C SER A 153 15.51 -11.69 30.12
N ARG A 154 15.30 -12.71 29.26
CA ARG A 154 14.02 -12.93 28.57
C ARG A 154 12.84 -13.07 29.52
N ALA A 155 13.04 -13.66 30.69
CA ALA A 155 11.98 -13.83 31.68
C ALA A 155 11.52 -12.48 32.26
N GLU A 156 12.45 -11.54 32.49
CA GLU A 156 12.15 -10.19 32.94
C GLU A 156 11.41 -9.39 31.86
N LEU A 157 11.81 -9.50 30.59
CA LEU A 157 11.08 -8.84 29.52
C LEU A 157 9.66 -9.38 29.34
N ALA A 158 9.48 -10.70 29.50
CA ALA A 158 8.20 -11.36 29.31
C ALA A 158 7.12 -10.92 30.32
N ILE A 159 7.54 -10.43 31.50
CA ILE A 159 6.63 -9.94 32.54
C ILE A 159 6.41 -8.42 32.52
N LEU A 160 7.27 -7.66 31.81
CA LEU A 160 7.04 -6.23 31.61
C LEU A 160 5.80 -6.00 30.76
N ASP A 161 5.03 -4.97 31.08
CA ASP A 161 3.88 -4.58 30.27
C ASP A 161 4.33 -3.93 28.96
N ASP A 162 3.49 -4.06 27.93
CA ASP A 162 3.77 -3.53 26.59
C ASP A 162 3.93 -2.00 26.60
N ALA A 163 3.17 -1.28 27.43
CA ALA A 163 3.17 0.18 27.44
C ALA A 163 4.51 0.74 27.92
N THR A 164 5.10 0.17 28.96
CA THR A 164 6.44 0.52 29.45
C THR A 164 7.51 0.32 28.36
N ILE A 165 7.44 -0.78 27.61
CA ILE A 165 8.38 -1.05 26.51
C ILE A 165 8.20 -0.04 25.38
N VAL A 166 6.96 0.24 25.01
CA VAL A 166 6.63 1.23 23.97
C VAL A 166 7.14 2.62 24.36
N GLU A 167 6.93 3.04 25.60
CA GLU A 167 7.42 4.32 26.11
C GLU A 167 8.95 4.42 26.03
N ALA A 168 9.67 3.37 26.45
CA ALA A 168 11.12 3.34 26.36
C ALA A 168 11.62 3.40 24.91
N ILE A 169 10.98 2.66 23.99
CA ILE A 169 11.31 2.70 22.55
C ILE A 169 11.15 4.12 22.00
N LEU A 170 10.03 4.78 22.30
CA LEU A 170 9.73 6.13 21.82
C LEU A 170 10.66 7.18 22.45
N ALA A 171 10.91 7.11 23.76
CA ALA A 171 11.75 8.05 24.47
C ALA A 171 13.23 7.97 24.05
N GLY A 172 13.73 6.75 23.81
CA GLY A 172 15.10 6.53 23.34
C GLY A 172 15.29 6.70 21.83
N GLY A 173 14.20 6.86 21.05
CA GLY A 173 14.26 6.90 19.59
C GLY A 173 14.72 5.58 18.97
N TYR A 174 14.59 4.47 19.70
CA TYR A 174 15.15 3.17 19.35
C TYR A 174 14.53 2.61 18.07
N GLY A 175 15.36 2.38 17.04
CA GLY A 175 14.91 1.82 15.76
C GLY A 175 14.19 2.82 14.84
N THR A 176 14.30 4.11 15.14
CA THR A 176 13.81 5.17 14.25
C THR A 176 14.49 5.08 12.89
N GLN A 177 13.70 5.17 11.84
CA GLN A 177 14.16 5.16 10.45
C GLN A 177 14.02 6.55 9.85
N ARG A 178 14.87 6.90 8.88
CA ARG A 178 14.82 8.16 8.14
C ARG A 178 14.40 7.96 6.69
N ILE A 179 14.64 6.78 6.13
CA ILE A 179 14.34 6.43 4.74
C ILE A 179 13.19 5.42 4.73
N SER A 180 12.10 5.77 4.04
CA SER A 180 11.04 4.81 3.74
C SER A 180 11.58 3.81 2.72
N SER A 181 11.68 2.52 3.08
CA SER A 181 12.25 1.50 2.19
C SER A 181 11.34 0.31 1.93
N HIS A 182 10.10 0.36 2.40
CA HIS A 182 9.13 -0.71 2.29
C HIS A 182 7.86 -0.20 1.61
N TRP A 183 7.06 -1.13 1.09
CA TRP A 183 5.73 -0.80 0.63
C TRP A 183 4.89 -0.33 1.83
N MET A 184 4.37 0.89 1.72
CA MET A 184 3.51 1.50 2.73
C MET A 184 2.30 2.09 2.01
N GLU A 185 1.14 1.56 2.33
CA GLU A 185 -0.12 2.10 1.81
C GLU A 185 -0.64 3.15 2.76
N ASN A 186 -0.85 4.36 2.24
CA ASN A 186 -1.37 5.46 3.01
C ASN A 186 -2.87 5.55 2.80
N TRP A 187 -3.63 5.24 3.84
CA TRP A 187 -5.10 5.33 3.82
C TRP A 187 -5.58 6.70 4.30
N MET A 188 -4.69 7.53 4.86
CA MET A 188 -5.07 8.86 5.33
C MET A 188 -5.43 9.78 4.15
N GLU A 189 -6.52 10.54 4.30
CA GLU A 189 -6.90 11.59 3.32
C GLU A 189 -5.76 12.58 3.07
N ARG A 190 -5.02 12.92 4.14
CA ARG A 190 -3.78 13.70 4.14
C ARG A 190 -2.90 13.26 5.30
N GLY A 191 -1.60 13.42 5.12
CA GLY A 191 -0.59 13.18 6.13
C GLY A 191 0.52 12.26 5.65
N THR A 192 1.61 12.30 6.39
CA THR A 192 2.74 11.38 6.24
C THR A 192 2.63 10.26 7.25
N LEU A 193 2.65 9.01 6.79
CA LEU A 193 2.73 7.88 7.71
C LEU A 193 4.08 7.90 8.46
N PRO A 194 4.09 7.72 9.80
CA PRO A 194 5.33 7.53 10.52
C PRO A 194 6.01 6.24 10.06
N LEU A 195 7.35 6.22 10.01
CA LEU A 195 8.05 4.96 9.73
C LEU A 195 7.97 4.02 10.94
N SER A 196 7.95 2.72 10.68
CA SER A 196 7.99 1.71 11.74
C SER A 196 9.30 1.82 12.53
N ALA A 197 9.27 1.56 13.84
CA ALA A 197 10.49 1.37 14.61
C ALA A 197 10.96 -0.08 14.44
N SER A 198 12.11 -0.30 13.81
CA SER A 198 12.50 -1.64 13.35
C SER A 198 13.93 -2.03 13.71
N PHE A 199 14.13 -3.33 13.96
CA PHE A 199 15.43 -3.98 14.09
C PHE A 199 15.75 -4.80 12.83
N ALA A 200 16.98 -4.72 12.33
CA ALA A 200 17.47 -5.58 11.26
C ALA A 200 18.90 -6.02 11.58
N LEU A 201 19.20 -7.32 11.40
CA LEU A 201 20.45 -7.89 11.89
C LEU A 201 21.69 -7.30 11.20
N LEU A 202 21.63 -7.08 9.88
CA LEU A 202 22.66 -6.39 9.10
C LEU A 202 22.01 -5.28 8.27
N GLY A 203 21.20 -4.45 8.94
CA GLY A 203 20.30 -3.47 8.33
C GLY A 203 20.95 -2.57 7.27
N GLN A 204 20.24 -2.28 6.19
CA GLN A 204 20.74 -1.35 5.17
C GLN A 204 21.07 0.04 5.76
N ARG A 205 22.04 0.70 5.13
CA ARG A 205 22.66 1.93 5.63
C ARG A 205 21.92 3.18 5.19
N TYR A 206 21.90 4.16 6.08
CA TYR A 206 21.44 5.51 5.77
C TYR A 206 22.39 6.14 4.75
N VAL A 207 21.82 6.67 3.67
CA VAL A 207 22.52 7.48 2.68
C VAL A 207 21.69 8.72 2.40
N ILE A 208 22.33 9.90 2.45
CA ILE A 208 21.61 11.18 2.44
C ILE A 208 20.84 11.42 1.14
N ASP A 209 21.33 10.92 0.02
CA ASP A 209 20.69 11.02 -1.29
C ASP A 209 19.39 10.20 -1.38
N SER A 210 19.31 9.03 -0.74
CA SER A 210 18.04 8.29 -0.62
C SER A 210 17.11 8.96 0.37
N HIS A 211 17.64 9.64 1.39
CA HIS A 211 16.82 10.47 2.29
C HIS A 211 16.21 11.66 1.55
N VAL A 212 16.94 12.30 0.62
CA VAL A 212 16.36 13.30 -0.30
C VAL A 212 15.21 12.70 -1.08
N PHE A 213 15.42 11.58 -1.79
CA PHE A 213 14.38 10.94 -2.59
C PHE A 213 13.13 10.57 -1.78
N SER A 214 13.29 10.02 -0.59
CA SER A 214 12.15 9.69 0.28
C SER A 214 11.33 10.91 0.68
N ASN A 215 11.90 12.12 0.74
CA ASN A 215 11.19 13.32 1.21
C ASN A 215 10.63 14.21 0.10
N VAL A 216 10.90 13.90 -1.17
CA VAL A 216 10.41 14.69 -2.32
C VAL A 216 9.34 13.95 -3.13
N VAL A 217 8.81 12.85 -2.62
CA VAL A 217 7.78 12.04 -3.28
C VAL A 217 6.46 12.05 -2.51
N TYR A 218 5.43 11.46 -3.11
CA TYR A 218 4.13 11.24 -2.49
C TYR A 218 4.26 10.59 -1.10
N ASP A 219 3.29 10.96 -0.24
CA ASP A 219 3.24 10.83 1.22
C ASP A 219 4.04 11.88 2.01
N ARG A 220 5.14 12.44 1.48
CA ARG A 220 5.92 13.52 2.14
C ARG A 220 5.63 14.90 1.60
N VAL A 221 5.52 15.02 0.27
CA VAL A 221 5.26 16.32 -0.36
C VAL A 221 3.87 16.81 -0.01
N ALA A 222 3.80 18.04 0.52
CA ALA A 222 2.58 18.70 0.94
C ALA A 222 1.68 17.79 1.79
N GLU A 223 2.29 16.98 2.66
CA GLU A 223 1.60 16.02 3.52
C GLU A 223 0.69 15.07 2.72
N GLY A 224 1.18 14.55 1.59
CA GLY A 224 0.46 13.61 0.74
C GLY A 224 -0.58 14.25 -0.20
N ALA A 225 -0.72 15.58 -0.20
CA ALA A 225 -1.67 16.26 -1.10
C ALA A 225 -1.21 16.27 -2.57
N VAL A 226 0.08 16.06 -2.84
CA VAL A 226 0.65 16.06 -4.19
C VAL A 226 1.11 14.66 -4.57
N LEU A 227 0.49 14.09 -5.61
CA LEU A 227 0.79 12.75 -6.14
C LEU A 227 2.06 12.72 -7.01
N ARG A 228 3.21 13.14 -6.45
CA ARG A 228 4.52 12.99 -7.12
C ARG A 228 5.10 11.61 -6.85
N MET A 229 4.76 10.65 -7.70
CA MET A 229 5.06 9.23 -7.42
C MET A 229 6.53 8.82 -7.63
N MET A 230 7.31 9.58 -8.40
CA MET A 230 8.69 9.27 -8.76
C MET A 230 9.57 10.50 -8.56
N PRO A 231 10.74 10.38 -7.91
CA PRO A 231 11.68 11.48 -7.80
C PRO A 231 12.50 11.64 -9.08
N ASN A 232 13.20 12.76 -9.19
CA ASN A 232 14.11 13.06 -10.29
C ASN A 232 15.54 13.06 -9.77
N PRO A 233 16.53 12.43 -10.43
CA PRO A 233 17.94 12.51 -10.01
C PRO A 233 18.46 13.93 -9.80
N LEU A 234 17.86 14.93 -10.45
CA LEU A 234 18.17 16.34 -10.23
C LEU A 234 17.81 16.82 -8.81
N ASP A 235 16.88 16.18 -8.11
CA ASP A 235 16.57 16.46 -6.70
C ASP A 235 17.81 16.22 -5.82
N VAL A 236 18.48 15.08 -6.03
CA VAL A 236 19.75 14.74 -5.34
C VAL A 236 20.87 15.69 -5.77
N ALA A 237 20.95 16.02 -7.05
CA ALA A 237 21.96 16.97 -7.52
C ALA A 237 21.83 18.32 -6.83
N PHE A 238 20.61 18.84 -6.68
CA PHE A 238 20.37 20.09 -5.99
C PHE A 238 20.60 19.96 -4.47
N ALA A 239 19.92 19.02 -3.82
CA ALA A 239 19.86 18.95 -2.36
C ALA A 239 21.12 18.34 -1.75
N ALA A 240 21.52 17.14 -2.19
CA ALA A 240 22.67 16.43 -1.61
C ALA A 240 24.01 16.89 -2.21
N LEU A 241 24.07 17.12 -3.52
CA LEU A 241 25.33 17.50 -4.21
C LEU A 241 25.57 19.00 -4.33
N GLY A 242 24.61 19.82 -3.89
CA GLY A 242 24.77 21.28 -3.83
C GLY A 242 24.80 21.97 -5.20
N ASN A 243 24.27 21.35 -6.26
CA ASN A 243 24.31 21.92 -7.60
C ASN A 243 23.06 22.73 -7.94
N ASP A 244 23.18 24.06 -7.85
CA ASP A 244 22.06 24.98 -8.09
C ASP A 244 21.58 25.00 -9.55
N GLN A 245 22.38 24.52 -10.51
CA GLN A 245 21.97 24.40 -11.91
C GLN A 245 20.80 23.41 -12.09
N ALA A 246 20.65 22.46 -11.16
CA ALA A 246 19.57 21.48 -11.21
C ALA A 246 18.17 22.12 -11.08
N VAL A 247 18.04 23.23 -10.33
CA VAL A 247 16.73 23.91 -10.11
C VAL A 247 16.14 24.40 -11.43
N THR A 248 16.96 25.00 -12.29
CA THR A 248 16.51 25.49 -13.61
C THR A 248 16.00 24.35 -14.48
N LEU A 249 16.59 23.15 -14.37
CA LEU A 249 16.14 21.96 -15.12
C LEU A 249 14.90 21.32 -14.50
N LEU A 250 14.71 21.47 -13.19
CA LEU A 250 13.53 21.00 -12.46
C LEU A 250 12.31 21.92 -12.64
N ALA A 251 12.45 23.11 -13.23
CA ALA A 251 11.36 24.09 -13.35
C ALA A 251 10.03 23.51 -13.90
N PRO A 252 9.99 22.72 -14.99
CA PRO A 252 8.75 22.12 -15.46
C PRO A 252 8.11 21.15 -14.46
N GLU A 253 8.93 20.50 -13.63
CA GLU A 253 8.48 19.56 -12.62
C GLU A 253 7.98 20.27 -11.36
N LEU A 254 8.65 21.36 -10.95
CA LEU A 254 8.23 22.23 -9.85
C LEU A 254 6.95 23.02 -10.17
N GLU A 255 6.70 23.33 -11.45
CA GLU A 255 5.43 23.91 -11.91
C GLU A 255 4.29 22.88 -11.86
N ARG A 256 4.61 21.60 -12.10
CA ARG A 256 3.63 20.51 -12.11
C ARG A 256 3.30 20.00 -10.71
N TYR A 257 4.28 19.93 -9.83
CA TYR A 257 4.18 19.40 -8.48
C TYR A 257 4.73 20.44 -7.51
N ASP A 258 3.93 20.83 -6.52
CA ASP A 258 4.34 21.81 -5.51
C ASP A 258 5.17 21.13 -4.40
N TYR A 259 6.45 20.84 -4.71
CA TYR A 259 7.41 20.19 -3.78
C TYR A 259 8.67 21.03 -3.50
N ALA A 260 8.65 22.32 -3.87
CA ALA A 260 9.80 23.20 -3.75
C ALA A 260 10.25 23.36 -2.29
N ALA A 261 9.31 23.38 -1.34
CA ALA A 261 9.58 23.51 0.08
C ALA A 261 10.31 22.29 0.64
N GLU A 262 9.89 21.08 0.27
CA GLU A 262 10.51 19.82 0.67
C GLU A 262 11.91 19.68 0.07
N LEU A 263 12.05 20.01 -1.22
CA LEU A 263 13.36 20.00 -1.90
C LEU A 263 14.34 20.98 -1.24
N ALA A 264 13.91 22.21 -0.93
CA ALA A 264 14.72 23.21 -0.23
C ALA A 264 15.07 22.77 1.20
N SER A 265 14.13 22.13 1.92
CA SER A 265 14.36 21.60 3.26
C SER A 265 15.44 20.52 3.27
N MET A 266 15.46 19.67 2.23
CA MET A 266 16.51 18.67 2.03
C MET A 266 17.88 19.27 1.71
N ARG A 267 17.92 20.37 0.95
CA ARG A 267 19.16 21.14 0.76
C ARG A 267 19.66 21.71 2.08
N VAL A 268 18.80 22.35 2.87
CA VAL A 268 19.17 22.91 4.18
C VAL A 268 19.71 21.83 5.12
N LEU A 269 19.05 20.66 5.16
CA LEU A 269 19.52 19.52 5.96
C LEU A 269 20.90 19.03 5.52
N ALA A 270 21.12 18.87 4.22
CA ALA A 270 22.41 18.46 3.68
C ALA A 270 23.53 19.47 4.03
N ASP A 271 23.25 20.76 3.90
CA ASP A 271 24.22 21.83 4.15
C ASP A 271 24.52 22.00 5.66
N ALA A 272 23.57 21.64 6.52
CA ALA A 272 23.73 21.70 7.98
C ALA A 272 24.59 20.57 8.56
N HIS A 273 24.86 19.50 7.80
CA HIS A 273 25.69 18.41 8.28
C HIS A 273 27.15 18.88 8.51
N PRO A 274 27.74 18.56 9.68
CA PRO A 274 29.11 18.95 9.98
C PRO A 274 30.12 18.16 9.16
N GLU A 275 31.36 18.64 9.10
CA GLU A 275 32.47 17.94 8.42
C GLU A 275 32.65 16.49 8.93
N SER A 276 32.38 16.25 10.22
CA SER A 276 32.43 14.90 10.80
C SER A 276 31.44 13.92 10.18
N PHE A 277 30.29 14.39 9.66
CA PHE A 277 29.35 13.55 8.91
C PHE A 277 29.90 13.20 7.53
N TRP A 278 30.42 14.21 6.81
CA TRP A 278 30.97 14.04 5.47
C TRP A 278 32.22 13.17 5.46
N ASN A 279 33.04 13.23 6.51
CA ASN A 279 34.25 12.42 6.67
C ASN A 279 34.02 11.09 7.40
N ALA A 280 32.77 10.73 7.74
CA ALA A 280 32.48 9.58 8.60
C ALA A 280 32.80 8.22 7.94
N ASN A 281 32.64 8.12 6.63
CA ASN A 281 32.77 6.88 5.85
C ASN A 281 33.11 7.20 4.38
N LEU A 282 33.50 6.19 3.60
CA LEU A 282 33.93 6.39 2.21
C LEU A 282 32.81 6.90 1.31
N TYR A 283 31.56 6.49 1.53
CA TYR A 283 30.40 6.93 0.76
C TYR A 283 30.15 8.42 0.93
N ASN A 284 30.06 8.90 2.18
CA ASN A 284 29.88 10.32 2.49
C ASN A 284 31.08 11.15 2.02
N LEU A 285 32.30 10.62 2.16
CA LEU A 285 33.51 11.32 1.72
C LEU A 285 33.53 11.48 0.19
N TRP A 286 33.11 10.45 -0.55
CA TRP A 286 32.96 10.53 -2.01
C TRP A 286 31.85 11.49 -2.42
N LEU A 287 30.69 11.45 -1.76
CA LEU A 287 29.62 12.42 -1.97
C LEU A 287 30.11 13.86 -1.74
N SER A 288 30.86 14.09 -0.66
CA SER A 288 31.48 15.39 -0.38
C SER A 288 32.47 15.81 -1.47
N ALA A 289 33.26 14.87 -1.99
CA ALA A 289 34.21 15.15 -3.07
C ALA A 289 33.50 15.56 -4.37
N ILE A 290 32.42 14.86 -4.75
CA ILE A 290 31.66 15.24 -5.95
C ILE A 290 30.82 16.49 -5.71
N ARG A 291 30.35 16.75 -4.48
CA ARG A 291 29.69 18.00 -4.08
C ARG A 291 30.59 19.22 -4.25
N ALA A 292 31.89 19.09 -4.03
CA ALA A 292 32.86 20.15 -4.32
C ALA A 292 32.96 20.50 -5.83
N LEU A 293 32.36 19.70 -6.72
CA LEU A 293 32.23 20.00 -8.16
C LEU A 293 31.04 20.94 -8.49
N SER A 294 30.45 21.58 -7.48
CA SER A 294 29.42 22.62 -7.60
C SER A 294 29.94 23.97 -7.14
N PRO A 295 30.74 24.68 -7.96
CA PRO A 295 31.22 26.01 -7.60
C PRO A 295 30.05 27.00 -7.47
N GLU A 296 30.07 27.80 -6.41
CA GLU A 296 29.10 28.86 -6.17
C GLU A 296 29.14 29.91 -7.31
N ALA A 297 28.00 30.54 -7.58
CA ALA A 297 27.87 31.52 -8.65
C ALA A 297 28.84 32.70 -8.47
N GLU A 298 29.05 33.12 -7.22
CA GLU A 298 30.01 34.14 -6.82
C GLU A 298 31.43 33.73 -7.22
N ALA A 299 31.85 32.51 -6.86
CA ALA A 299 33.18 31.99 -7.20
C ALA A 299 33.42 31.90 -8.72
N ILE A 300 32.37 31.60 -9.50
CA ILE A 300 32.43 31.62 -10.97
C ILE A 300 32.54 33.05 -11.52
N ALA A 301 31.79 33.98 -10.94
CA ALA A 301 31.73 35.38 -11.38
C ALA A 301 32.98 36.19 -11.00
N GLU A 302 33.71 35.79 -9.95
CA GLU A 302 34.92 36.46 -9.49
C GLU A 302 35.96 36.65 -10.61
N PRO A 303 36.37 37.90 -10.93
CA PRO A 303 37.37 38.15 -11.97
C PRO A 303 38.71 37.44 -11.71
N SER A 304 39.07 37.25 -10.43
CA SER A 304 40.30 36.58 -10.01
C SER A 304 40.21 35.05 -9.94
N SER A 305 39.10 34.43 -10.32
CA SER A 305 38.92 32.96 -10.20
C SER A 305 39.85 32.14 -11.11
N GLY A 306 40.53 32.76 -12.08
CA GLY A 306 41.41 32.07 -13.03
C GLY A 306 40.69 31.18 -14.04
N LEU A 307 39.35 31.10 -13.99
CA LEU A 307 38.55 30.31 -14.92
C LEU A 307 38.56 30.93 -16.33
N PHE A 308 38.81 30.09 -17.34
CA PHE A 308 38.69 30.46 -18.74
C PHE A 308 37.21 30.70 -19.12
N PRO A 309 36.90 31.50 -20.17
CA PRO A 309 35.53 31.96 -20.44
C PRO A 309 34.47 30.84 -20.53
N ALA A 310 34.77 29.73 -21.21
CA ALA A 310 33.82 28.63 -21.32
C ALA A 310 33.54 27.95 -19.97
N ALA A 311 34.49 27.91 -19.03
CA ALA A 311 34.27 27.37 -17.68
C ALA A 311 33.31 28.22 -16.82
N ARG A 312 33.00 29.44 -17.25
CA ARG A 312 32.03 30.34 -16.61
C ARG A 312 30.63 30.25 -17.25
N SER A 313 30.46 29.43 -18.28
CA SER A 313 29.20 29.30 -18.99
C SER A 313 28.26 28.29 -18.34
N GLU A 314 26.97 28.50 -18.52
CA GLU A 314 25.90 27.57 -18.12
C GLU A 314 26.11 26.16 -18.71
N ALA A 315 26.54 26.08 -19.98
CA ALA A 315 26.84 24.82 -20.65
C ALA A 315 27.95 24.03 -19.95
N TRP A 316 28.97 24.70 -19.41
CA TRP A 316 30.00 24.05 -18.61
C TRP A 316 29.46 23.59 -17.25
N GLY A 317 28.61 24.39 -16.61
CA GLY A 317 27.87 24.01 -15.41
C GLY A 317 27.06 22.72 -15.60
N ARG A 318 26.32 22.59 -16.70
CA ARG A 318 25.61 21.34 -17.05
C ARG A 318 26.56 20.16 -17.27
N ARG A 319 27.73 20.39 -17.86
CA ARG A 319 28.75 19.34 -18.01
C ARG A 319 29.27 18.87 -16.63
N LEU A 320 29.46 19.79 -15.68
CA LEU A 320 29.84 19.45 -14.30
C LEU A 320 28.72 18.69 -13.58
N LEU A 321 27.48 19.14 -13.70
CA LEU A 321 26.30 18.43 -13.19
C LEU A 321 26.21 17.00 -13.74
N SER A 322 26.41 16.82 -15.04
CA SER A 322 26.46 15.48 -15.66
C SER A 322 27.60 14.63 -15.09
N THR A 323 28.77 15.23 -14.80
CA THR A 323 29.90 14.53 -14.20
C THR A 323 29.59 14.10 -12.77
N GLN A 324 28.93 14.96 -11.98
CA GLN A 324 28.48 14.63 -10.63
C GLN A 324 27.48 13.48 -10.64
N LEU A 325 26.45 13.56 -11.49
CA LEU A 325 25.42 12.53 -11.59
C LEU A 325 25.98 11.19 -12.11
N ALA A 326 26.93 11.22 -13.04
CA ALA A 326 27.61 10.01 -13.50
C ALA A 326 28.38 9.34 -12.35
N SER A 327 29.16 10.11 -11.59
CA SER A 327 29.92 9.56 -10.46
C SER A 327 29.02 9.13 -9.29
N TRP A 328 27.91 9.84 -9.05
CA TRP A 328 26.89 9.43 -8.10
C TRP A 328 26.23 8.10 -8.52
N ALA A 329 25.96 7.90 -9.81
CA ALA A 329 25.41 6.64 -10.32
C ALA A 329 26.39 5.47 -10.11
N GLU A 330 27.69 5.68 -10.33
CA GLU A 330 28.75 4.69 -10.01
C GLU A 330 28.80 4.38 -8.51
N LEU A 331 28.75 5.41 -7.64
CA LEU A 331 28.69 5.21 -6.18
C LEU A 331 27.48 4.38 -5.77
N ARG A 332 26.29 4.66 -6.35
CA ARG A 332 25.06 3.89 -6.09
C ARG A 332 25.14 2.46 -6.60
N HIS A 333 25.78 2.25 -7.73
CA HIS A 333 26.05 0.92 -8.28
C HIS A 333 26.95 0.10 -7.34
N ASP A 334 28.03 0.69 -6.83
CA ASP A 334 29.02 0.00 -6.01
C ASP A 334 28.49 -0.36 -4.61
N THR A 335 27.53 0.43 -4.12
CA THR A 335 26.94 0.26 -2.78
C THR A 335 25.52 -0.30 -2.80
N ILE A 336 25.04 -0.77 -3.96
CA ILE A 336 23.64 -1.13 -4.22
C ILE A 336 23.05 -2.17 -3.24
N LEU A 337 23.90 -3.05 -2.69
CA LEU A 337 23.50 -4.06 -1.71
C LEU A 337 23.23 -3.46 -0.31
N TYR A 338 23.99 -2.44 0.06
CA TYR A 338 24.05 -1.93 1.43
C TYR A 338 23.28 -0.62 1.62
N ALA A 339 23.26 0.25 0.61
CA ALA A 339 22.54 1.51 0.67
C ALA A 339 21.03 1.24 0.75
N LYS A 340 20.36 1.83 1.73
CA LYS A 340 18.91 1.69 1.90
C LYS A 340 18.19 2.42 0.78
N GLN A 341 17.39 1.69 0.02
CA GLN A 341 16.64 2.25 -1.10
C GLN A 341 15.38 2.97 -0.61
N SER A 342 15.13 4.17 -1.14
CA SER A 342 13.89 4.93 -0.92
C SER A 342 12.72 4.35 -1.71
N TYR A 343 11.54 4.28 -1.09
CA TYR A 343 10.26 3.92 -1.69
C TYR A 343 9.31 5.11 -1.55
N THR A 344 8.40 5.24 -2.52
CA THR A 344 7.26 6.15 -2.44
C THR A 344 6.10 5.41 -1.78
N GLY A 345 5.32 6.08 -0.94
CA GLY A 345 4.05 5.51 -0.45
C GLY A 345 3.11 5.16 -1.61
N ALA A 346 2.22 4.20 -1.40
CA ALA A 346 1.14 3.90 -2.33
C ALA A 346 -0.13 4.61 -1.86
N PRO A 347 -0.76 5.48 -2.68
CA PRO A 347 -2.08 6.01 -2.36
C PRO A 347 -3.07 4.85 -2.37
N SER A 348 -3.89 4.76 -1.33
CA SER A 348 -5.03 3.84 -1.30
C SER A 348 -6.33 4.62 -1.19
N CYS A 349 -7.45 3.95 -1.48
CA CYS A 349 -8.78 4.48 -1.24
C CYS A 349 -9.31 3.87 0.05
N GLU A 350 -9.77 4.70 0.97
CA GLU A 350 -10.73 4.30 1.99
C GLU A 350 -12.05 5.05 1.77
N PHE A 351 -13.14 4.54 2.33
CA PHE A 351 -14.39 5.29 2.43
C PHE A 351 -14.42 5.92 3.83
N PRO A 352 -13.95 7.17 4.00
CA PRO A 352 -13.88 7.82 5.31
C PRO A 352 -15.27 8.11 5.90
N ASP A 353 -16.31 7.98 5.08
CA ASP A 353 -17.70 8.19 5.43
C ASP A 353 -18.62 7.43 4.46
N ALA A 354 -19.86 7.17 4.87
CA ALA A 354 -20.80 6.38 4.10
C ALA A 354 -22.20 7.00 4.10
N TYR A 355 -22.88 6.89 2.96
CA TYR A 355 -24.29 7.22 2.82
C TYR A 355 -25.06 6.00 2.31
N LEU A 356 -26.28 5.83 2.80
CA LEU A 356 -27.19 4.72 2.55
C LEU A 356 -28.56 5.33 2.28
N ASP A 357 -29.43 4.62 1.58
CA ASP A 357 -30.79 5.09 1.42
C ASP A 357 -31.50 5.11 2.80
N PRO A 358 -32.08 6.25 3.23
CA PRO A 358 -32.55 6.44 4.61
C PRO A 358 -33.96 5.84 4.83
N TYR A 359 -34.17 4.60 4.39
CA TYR A 359 -35.44 3.88 4.44
C TYR A 359 -35.36 2.64 5.35
N PRO A 360 -35.28 2.80 6.70
CA PRO A 360 -35.15 1.67 7.63
C PRO A 360 -36.31 0.66 7.52
N GLU A 361 -37.52 1.13 7.21
CA GLU A 361 -38.70 0.29 7.00
C GLU A 361 -38.54 -0.67 5.81
N PHE A 362 -37.86 -0.26 4.75
CA PHE A 362 -37.56 -1.13 3.61
C PHE A 362 -36.66 -2.28 4.05
N TYR A 363 -35.55 -1.99 4.72
CA TYR A 363 -34.63 -3.01 5.22
C TYR A 363 -35.29 -3.96 6.22
N ALA A 364 -36.18 -3.46 7.07
CA ALA A 364 -36.99 -4.30 7.96
C ALA A 364 -37.88 -5.28 7.17
N LYS A 365 -38.45 -4.85 6.05
CA LYS A 365 -39.24 -5.73 5.16
C LYS A 365 -38.40 -6.73 4.39
N VAL A 366 -37.18 -6.37 3.97
CA VAL A 366 -36.24 -7.34 3.38
C VAL A 366 -35.83 -8.40 4.41
N ARG A 367 -35.59 -8.01 5.66
CA ARG A 367 -35.33 -8.96 6.75
C ARG A 367 -36.51 -9.91 6.98
N GLU A 368 -37.73 -9.38 7.05
CA GLU A 368 -38.95 -10.19 7.18
C GLU A 368 -39.10 -11.19 6.03
N TYR A 369 -38.82 -10.76 4.79
CA TYR A 369 -38.81 -11.63 3.61
C TYR A 369 -37.80 -12.78 3.77
N ALA A 370 -36.59 -12.49 4.24
CA ALA A 370 -35.54 -13.48 4.42
C ALA A 370 -35.88 -14.52 5.52
N GLU A 371 -36.34 -14.04 6.67
CA GLU A 371 -36.79 -14.89 7.78
C GLU A 371 -37.95 -15.80 7.35
N HIS A 372 -38.92 -15.27 6.60
CA HIS A 372 -40.02 -16.06 6.04
C HIS A 372 -39.51 -17.08 5.03
N GLY A 373 -38.65 -16.68 4.10
CA GLY A 373 -38.07 -17.55 3.07
C GLY A 373 -37.40 -18.79 3.66
N LYS A 374 -36.61 -18.59 4.73
CA LYS A 374 -35.99 -19.70 5.48
C LYS A 374 -37.01 -20.69 6.03
N VAL A 375 -38.04 -20.20 6.73
CA VAL A 375 -39.10 -21.04 7.30
C VAL A 375 -39.88 -21.78 6.20
N LEU A 376 -40.19 -21.08 5.11
CA LEU A 376 -40.89 -21.65 3.97
C LEU A 376 -40.10 -22.81 3.37
N VAL A 377 -38.82 -22.62 3.06
CA VAL A 377 -37.97 -23.67 2.47
C VAL A 377 -37.87 -24.90 3.38
N GLN A 378 -37.74 -24.70 4.69
CA GLN A 378 -37.74 -25.80 5.66
C GLN A 378 -39.08 -26.56 5.67
N SER A 379 -40.20 -25.86 5.48
CA SER A 379 -41.53 -26.47 5.47
C SER A 379 -41.82 -27.34 4.24
N LEU A 380 -41.06 -27.18 3.15
CA LEU A 380 -41.24 -27.93 1.90
C LEU A 380 -40.80 -29.40 2.01
N GLY A 381 -40.14 -29.80 3.10
CA GLY A 381 -39.72 -31.19 3.32
C GLY A 381 -38.70 -31.71 2.31
N LEU A 382 -37.87 -30.80 1.75
CA LEU A 382 -36.85 -31.14 0.77
C LEU A 382 -35.77 -32.05 1.36
N PRO A 383 -35.14 -32.95 0.58
CA PRO A 383 -34.05 -33.78 1.05
C PRO A 383 -32.88 -32.94 1.57
N ALA A 384 -32.32 -33.35 2.72
CA ALA A 384 -31.12 -32.73 3.30
C ALA A 384 -29.91 -32.93 2.38
N THR A 385 -29.66 -31.94 1.52
CA THR A 385 -28.55 -31.88 0.56
C THR A 385 -27.70 -30.65 0.87
N GLY A 386 -26.47 -30.60 0.37
CA GLY A 386 -25.63 -29.40 0.46
C GLY A 386 -26.35 -28.16 -0.10
N ARG A 387 -27.07 -28.32 -1.22
CA ARG A 387 -27.85 -27.23 -1.84
C ARG A 387 -28.96 -26.68 -0.94
N LEU A 388 -29.58 -27.53 -0.11
CA LEU A 388 -30.57 -27.06 0.87
C LEU A 388 -29.89 -26.21 1.96
N ALA A 389 -28.71 -26.62 2.43
CA ALA A 389 -27.94 -25.83 3.39
C ALA A 389 -27.58 -24.46 2.81
N ASP A 390 -27.07 -24.41 1.57
CA ASP A 390 -26.72 -23.15 0.89
C ASP A 390 -27.92 -22.18 0.81
N VAL A 391 -29.12 -22.69 0.56
CA VAL A 391 -30.35 -21.87 0.51
C VAL A 391 -30.74 -21.32 1.88
N LEU A 392 -30.57 -22.11 2.94
CA LEU A 392 -30.87 -21.64 4.30
C LEU A 392 -29.84 -20.59 4.75
N ASP A 393 -28.56 -20.83 4.44
CA ASP A 393 -27.47 -19.90 4.75
C ASP A 393 -27.63 -18.58 3.99
N TYR A 394 -28.08 -18.62 2.73
CA TYR A 394 -28.44 -17.42 1.96
C TYR A 394 -29.46 -16.55 2.70
N PHE A 395 -30.55 -17.15 3.20
CA PHE A 395 -31.59 -16.39 3.91
C PHE A 395 -31.11 -15.85 5.26
N ASP A 396 -30.28 -16.60 5.99
CA ASP A 396 -29.67 -16.09 7.23
C ASP A 396 -28.75 -14.90 6.96
N HIS A 397 -27.94 -14.97 5.91
CA HIS A 397 -27.04 -13.89 5.52
C HIS A 397 -27.83 -12.65 5.07
N LEU A 398 -28.85 -12.83 4.22
CA LEU A 398 -29.73 -11.74 3.78
C LEU A 398 -30.41 -11.05 4.98
N ALA A 399 -30.92 -11.82 5.94
CA ALA A 399 -31.55 -11.27 7.15
C ALA A 399 -30.57 -10.44 8.00
N SER A 400 -29.34 -10.94 8.17
CA SER A 400 -28.28 -10.26 8.92
C SER A 400 -27.86 -8.94 8.26
N VAL A 401 -27.59 -8.96 6.95
CA VAL A 401 -27.23 -7.78 6.17
C VAL A 401 -28.35 -6.74 6.19
N ALA A 402 -29.60 -7.15 5.94
CA ALA A 402 -30.74 -6.25 5.98
C ALA A 402 -30.94 -5.63 7.38
N ALA A 403 -30.73 -6.38 8.45
CA ALA A 403 -30.79 -5.84 9.80
C ALA A 403 -29.74 -4.75 10.03
N ARG A 404 -28.49 -4.97 9.58
CA ARG A 404 -27.40 -4.00 9.71
C ARG A 404 -27.64 -2.73 8.90
N LEU A 405 -28.05 -2.87 7.64
CA LEU A 405 -28.41 -1.73 6.78
C LEU A 405 -29.60 -0.94 7.35
N GLY A 406 -30.59 -1.62 7.92
CA GLY A 406 -31.72 -0.97 8.60
C GLY A 406 -31.30 -0.14 9.82
N GLU A 407 -30.38 -0.66 10.64
CA GLU A 407 -29.80 0.09 11.77
C GLU A 407 -29.06 1.35 11.27
N MET A 408 -28.25 1.22 10.22
CA MET A 408 -27.52 2.35 9.63
C MET A 408 -28.47 3.39 9.03
N ALA A 409 -29.55 2.98 8.37
CA ALA A 409 -30.55 3.90 7.84
C ALA A 409 -31.25 4.72 8.96
N GLU A 410 -31.46 4.13 10.15
CA GLU A 410 -31.99 4.85 11.31
C GLU A 410 -30.98 5.88 11.86
N TYR A 411 -29.69 5.53 11.89
CA TYR A 411 -28.63 6.46 12.28
C TYR A 411 -28.61 7.68 11.36
N GLN A 412 -28.73 7.48 10.05
CA GLN A 412 -28.80 8.59 9.09
C GLN A 412 -30.04 9.46 9.30
N ARG A 413 -31.20 8.87 9.52
CA ARG A 413 -32.44 9.63 9.78
C ARG A 413 -32.39 10.46 11.05
N THR A 414 -31.72 9.94 12.07
CA THR A 414 -31.58 10.61 13.37
C THR A 414 -30.39 11.57 13.41
N GLY A 415 -29.58 11.61 12.35
CA GLY A 415 -28.34 12.38 12.31
C GLY A 415 -27.30 11.86 13.30
N ALA A 416 -27.33 10.58 13.64
CA ALA A 416 -26.29 9.94 14.44
C ALA A 416 -25.09 9.54 13.57
N ALA A 417 -23.87 9.68 14.11
CA ALA A 417 -22.66 9.25 13.42
C ALA A 417 -22.55 7.72 13.41
N PHE A 418 -22.07 7.15 12.31
CA PHE A 418 -21.80 5.72 12.21
C PHE A 418 -20.72 5.28 13.20
N THR A 419 -20.93 4.08 13.75
CA THR A 419 -19.95 3.43 14.62
C THR A 419 -18.78 2.88 13.80
N PRO A 420 -17.59 2.69 14.40
CA PRO A 420 -16.46 2.04 13.71
C PRO A 420 -16.84 0.69 13.09
N GLU A 421 -17.67 -0.10 13.79
CA GLU A 421 -18.14 -1.40 13.30
C GLU A 421 -19.12 -1.26 12.11
N MET A 422 -19.80 -0.12 11.97
CA MET A 422 -20.65 0.16 10.79
C MET A 422 -19.77 0.54 9.59
N MET A 423 -18.69 1.30 9.83
CA MET A 423 -17.75 1.66 8.78
C MET A 423 -16.94 0.45 8.30
N GLU A 424 -16.53 -0.45 9.21
CA GLU A 424 -15.90 -1.72 8.84
C GLU A 424 -16.84 -2.58 7.97
N PHE A 425 -18.12 -2.64 8.34
CA PHE A 425 -19.13 -3.32 7.53
C PHE A 425 -19.26 -2.70 6.13
N ILE A 426 -19.30 -1.37 5.98
CA ILE A 426 -19.35 -0.72 4.67
C ILE A 426 -18.06 -0.96 3.86
N ASN A 427 -16.91 -0.93 4.50
CA ASN A 427 -15.62 -1.20 3.84
C ASN A 427 -15.51 -2.67 3.38
N ASP A 428 -16.25 -3.60 4.01
CA ASP A 428 -16.42 -4.99 3.53
C ASP A 428 -17.55 -5.13 2.49
N ALA A 429 -18.16 -4.05 1.96
CA ALA A 429 -19.21 -4.17 0.95
C ALA A 429 -18.71 -4.85 -0.32
N VAL A 430 -17.60 -4.36 -0.87
CA VAL A 430 -16.89 -4.98 -1.99
C VAL A 430 -15.40 -4.83 -1.74
N THR A 431 -14.71 -5.95 -1.51
CA THR A 431 -13.25 -5.97 -1.39
C THR A 431 -12.64 -6.27 -2.77
N VAL A 432 -12.29 -5.21 -3.50
CA VAL A 432 -11.60 -5.33 -4.78
C VAL A 432 -10.10 -5.40 -4.55
N GLU A 433 -9.52 -6.60 -4.54
CA GLU A 433 -8.06 -6.73 -4.62
C GLU A 433 -7.61 -6.52 -6.09
N ASN A 434 -6.90 -5.42 -6.31
CA ASN A 434 -6.26 -5.15 -7.59
C ASN A 434 -4.97 -5.97 -7.69
N VAL A 435 -5.02 -7.09 -8.41
CA VAL A 435 -3.83 -7.87 -8.76
C VAL A 435 -3.39 -7.49 -10.18
N CYS A 436 -2.08 -7.43 -10.42
CA CYS A 436 -1.53 -7.16 -11.76
C CYS A 436 -2.08 -8.18 -12.79
N GLY A 437 -2.97 -7.72 -13.68
CA GLY A 437 -3.64 -8.56 -14.68
C GLY A 437 -5.18 -8.50 -14.66
N GLY A 438 -5.78 -7.84 -13.67
CA GLY A 438 -7.21 -7.64 -13.54
C GLY A 438 -7.65 -7.70 -12.07
N ALA A 439 -8.76 -7.05 -11.75
CA ALA A 439 -9.37 -7.17 -10.43
C ALA A 439 -9.72 -8.65 -10.18
N THR A 440 -9.17 -9.22 -9.11
CA THR A 440 -9.56 -10.57 -8.65
C THR A 440 -10.24 -10.38 -7.31
N LEU A 441 -11.54 -10.67 -7.24
CA LEU A 441 -12.29 -10.63 -5.98
C LEU A 441 -11.95 -11.87 -5.15
N THR A 442 -10.87 -11.81 -4.38
CA THR A 442 -10.47 -12.86 -3.42
C THR A 442 -11.36 -12.85 -2.17
N ASN A 443 -11.91 -11.68 -1.82
CA ASN A 443 -12.95 -11.50 -0.82
C ASN A 443 -14.12 -10.75 -1.48
N LEU A 444 -15.26 -11.42 -1.66
CA LEU A 444 -16.42 -10.87 -2.40
C LEU A 444 -17.23 -9.86 -1.57
N GLY A 445 -16.73 -9.51 -0.38
CA GLY A 445 -17.43 -8.68 0.60
C GLY A 445 -18.75 -9.28 1.06
N TRP A 446 -19.49 -8.56 1.90
CA TRP A 446 -20.84 -8.98 2.28
C TRP A 446 -21.83 -8.91 1.12
N TYR A 447 -21.61 -8.01 0.13
CA TYR A 447 -22.51 -7.85 -1.02
C TYR A 447 -22.43 -9.03 -1.98
N GLY A 448 -21.22 -9.49 -2.35
CA GLY A 448 -21.08 -10.66 -3.21
C GLY A 448 -21.58 -11.94 -2.55
N ARG A 449 -21.53 -12.02 -1.21
CA ARG A 449 -22.16 -13.12 -0.44
C ARG A 449 -23.70 -13.09 -0.44
N LEU A 450 -24.34 -12.04 -0.97
CA LEU A 450 -25.79 -12.03 -1.24
C LEU A 450 -26.17 -12.79 -2.53
N PHE A 451 -25.20 -13.37 -3.24
CA PHE A 451 -25.46 -14.21 -4.41
C PHE A 451 -25.33 -15.69 -4.05
N PHE A 452 -26.15 -16.55 -4.68
CA PHE A 452 -26.05 -18.00 -4.51
C PHE A 452 -24.71 -18.57 -4.97
N ASP A 453 -24.17 -18.02 -6.06
CA ASP A 453 -22.75 -18.14 -6.41
C ASP A 453 -22.14 -16.75 -6.25
N PRO A 454 -21.27 -16.55 -5.25
CA PRO A 454 -20.62 -15.26 -5.05
C PRO A 454 -19.87 -14.74 -6.29
N HIS A 455 -19.37 -15.61 -7.17
CA HIS A 455 -18.68 -15.17 -8.40
C HIS A 455 -19.66 -14.59 -9.45
N GLY A 456 -20.94 -14.97 -9.38
CA GLY A 456 -21.99 -14.40 -10.22
C GLY A 456 -22.22 -12.91 -9.97
N ALA A 457 -21.76 -12.36 -8.84
CA ALA A 457 -21.83 -10.92 -8.55
C ALA A 457 -21.06 -10.05 -9.56
N LEU A 458 -20.13 -10.65 -10.33
CA LEU A 458 -19.32 -9.98 -11.34
C LEU A 458 -19.92 -10.04 -12.75
N GLU A 459 -20.95 -10.86 -12.95
CA GLU A 459 -21.52 -11.09 -14.26
C GLU A 459 -22.45 -9.93 -14.64
N PHE A 460 -22.32 -9.44 -15.87
CA PHE A 460 -23.27 -8.50 -16.43
C PHE A 460 -24.52 -9.27 -16.87
N ASP A 461 -25.50 -9.37 -15.97
CA ASP A 461 -26.73 -10.16 -16.15
C ASP A 461 -27.99 -9.29 -16.04
N PRO A 462 -28.28 -8.45 -17.06
CA PRO A 462 -29.48 -7.62 -17.07
C PRO A 462 -30.73 -8.47 -17.35
N THR A 463 -31.77 -8.27 -16.56
CA THR A 463 -33.00 -9.05 -16.64
C THR A 463 -34.10 -8.28 -17.38
N ILE A 464 -34.90 -8.97 -18.19
CA ILE A 464 -36.11 -8.44 -18.80
C ILE A 464 -37.30 -9.34 -18.52
N ALA A 465 -38.46 -8.75 -18.24
CA ALA A 465 -39.68 -9.49 -18.02
C ALA A 465 -40.84 -8.86 -18.80
N ASP A 466 -41.62 -9.69 -19.49
CA ASP A 466 -42.93 -9.28 -19.99
C ASP A 466 -43.93 -9.20 -18.83
N VAL A 467 -44.65 -8.08 -18.75
CA VAL A 467 -45.57 -7.80 -17.64
C VAL A 467 -47.00 -7.56 -18.11
N HIS A 468 -47.21 -7.31 -19.40
CA HIS A 468 -48.55 -7.13 -19.96
C HIS A 468 -48.59 -7.43 -21.46
N THR A 469 -49.71 -7.97 -21.94
CA THR A 469 -49.97 -8.19 -23.37
C THR A 469 -51.26 -7.48 -23.78
N GLN A 470 -51.16 -6.57 -24.76
CA GLN A 470 -52.27 -5.91 -25.43
C GLN A 470 -52.55 -6.64 -26.76
N PRO A 471 -53.55 -7.53 -26.83
CA PRO A 471 -53.82 -8.30 -28.03
C PRO A 471 -54.41 -7.45 -29.17
N ALA A 472 -55.22 -6.43 -28.84
CA ALA A 472 -55.92 -5.60 -29.82
C ALA A 472 -55.91 -4.10 -29.47
N ASP A 473 -56.11 -3.25 -30.48
CA ASP A 473 -56.36 -1.81 -30.33
C ASP A 473 -57.80 -1.50 -29.88
N GLU A 474 -58.12 -0.23 -29.67
CA GLU A 474 -59.46 0.23 -29.28
C GLU A 474 -60.56 -0.11 -30.30
N GLY A 475 -60.18 -0.37 -31.55
CA GLY A 475 -61.07 -0.81 -32.63
C GLY A 475 -61.26 -2.32 -32.71
N GLY A 476 -60.55 -3.10 -31.88
CA GLY A 476 -60.56 -4.56 -31.90
C GLY A 476 -59.63 -5.17 -32.96
N ASN A 477 -58.78 -4.39 -33.61
CA ASN A 477 -57.79 -4.92 -34.56
C ASN A 477 -56.61 -5.54 -33.80
N PRO A 478 -56.12 -6.72 -34.19
CA PRO A 478 -54.94 -7.32 -33.56
C PRO A 478 -53.71 -6.42 -33.69
N VAL A 479 -53.06 -6.11 -32.56
CA VAL A 479 -51.77 -5.37 -32.51
C VAL A 479 -50.67 -6.18 -31.83
N GLY A 480 -51.01 -7.12 -30.95
CA GLY A 480 -50.05 -8.02 -30.31
C GLY A 480 -48.95 -7.31 -29.50
N ARG A 481 -49.22 -6.15 -28.90
CA ARG A 481 -48.20 -5.41 -28.16
C ARG A 481 -47.84 -6.11 -26.84
N VAL A 482 -46.56 -6.17 -26.50
CA VAL A 482 -46.08 -6.76 -25.24
C VAL A 482 -45.24 -5.73 -24.48
N LEU A 483 -45.68 -5.36 -23.29
CA LEU A 483 -44.94 -4.48 -22.38
C LEU A 483 -43.91 -5.29 -21.60
N HIS A 484 -42.67 -4.88 -21.71
CA HIS A 484 -41.53 -5.39 -20.97
C HIS A 484 -40.99 -4.33 -20.02
N VAL A 485 -40.51 -4.79 -18.86
CA VAL A 485 -39.71 -3.98 -17.93
C VAL A 485 -38.35 -4.63 -17.77
N GLY A 486 -37.30 -3.81 -17.80
CA GLY A 486 -35.92 -4.31 -17.85
C GLY A 486 -34.98 -3.59 -16.90
N THR A 487 -33.97 -4.32 -16.43
CA THR A 487 -32.81 -3.79 -15.72
C THR A 487 -31.60 -3.72 -16.65
N GLY A 488 -30.51 -3.10 -16.17
CA GLY A 488 -29.32 -2.83 -16.96
C GLY A 488 -28.12 -2.57 -16.05
N GLY A 489 -27.03 -2.03 -16.61
CA GLY A 489 -25.86 -1.67 -15.81
C GLY A 489 -26.18 -0.61 -14.75
N PRO A 490 -25.62 -0.70 -13.53
CA PRO A 490 -25.91 0.26 -12.47
C PRO A 490 -25.51 1.67 -12.89
N ARG A 491 -26.27 2.68 -12.44
CA ARG A 491 -25.98 4.09 -12.68
C ARG A 491 -25.19 4.66 -11.52
N LEU A 492 -24.24 5.55 -11.83
CA LEU A 492 -23.63 6.39 -10.80
C LEU A 492 -24.63 7.48 -10.39
N MET A 493 -24.86 7.60 -9.08
CA MET A 493 -25.64 8.65 -8.46
C MET A 493 -24.73 9.52 -7.62
N THR A 494 -24.83 10.84 -7.79
CA THR A 494 -24.21 11.82 -6.89
C THR A 494 -25.29 12.48 -6.06
N VAL A 495 -25.13 12.47 -4.74
CA VAL A 495 -26.07 13.10 -3.81
C VAL A 495 -25.31 13.98 -2.83
N ILE A 496 -25.89 15.14 -2.51
CA ILE A 496 -25.42 15.95 -1.38
C ILE A 496 -26.35 15.66 -0.22
N ALA A 497 -25.81 15.13 0.87
CA ALA A 497 -26.55 14.87 2.10
C ALA A 497 -25.88 15.59 3.28
N GLU A 498 -26.70 16.09 4.20
CA GLU A 498 -26.22 16.67 5.45
C GLU A 498 -25.90 15.56 6.45
N ASN A 499 -24.75 15.67 7.12
CA ASN A 499 -24.43 14.87 8.29
C ASN A 499 -24.05 15.77 9.48
N CYS A 500 -23.62 15.17 10.59
CA CYS A 500 -23.20 15.89 11.81
C CYS A 500 -22.11 16.96 11.58
N SER A 501 -21.36 16.86 10.48
CA SER A 501 -20.23 17.71 10.13
C SER A 501 -20.53 18.69 8.98
N GLY A 502 -21.77 18.73 8.48
CA GLY A 502 -22.21 19.59 7.38
C GLY A 502 -22.57 18.82 6.10
N PRO A 503 -22.86 19.53 5.00
CA PRO A 503 -23.18 18.90 3.72
C PRO A 503 -21.96 18.19 3.14
N ARG A 504 -22.14 16.93 2.73
CA ARG A 504 -21.14 16.12 2.02
C ARG A 504 -21.71 15.61 0.72
N ALA A 505 -20.84 15.45 -0.28
CA ALA A 505 -21.17 14.81 -1.54
C ALA A 505 -20.81 13.33 -1.47
N TYR A 506 -21.75 12.46 -1.80
CA TYR A 506 -21.58 11.03 -1.89
C TYR A 506 -21.77 10.58 -3.34
N VAL A 507 -20.97 9.60 -3.76
CA VAL A 507 -21.11 8.95 -5.06
C VAL A 507 -21.36 7.47 -4.81
N GLY A 508 -22.47 6.96 -5.33
CA GLY A 508 -22.90 5.58 -5.15
C GLY A 508 -23.56 5.01 -6.40
N LEU A 509 -24.05 3.77 -6.30
CA LEU A 509 -24.74 3.09 -7.37
C LEU A 509 -26.26 3.14 -7.16
N ALA A 510 -27.00 3.37 -8.23
CA ALA A 510 -28.45 3.26 -8.28
C ALA A 510 -28.87 2.27 -9.37
N SER A 511 -29.97 1.55 -9.16
CA SER A 511 -30.52 0.61 -10.14
C SER A 511 -30.90 1.33 -11.45
N TRP A 512 -30.62 0.68 -12.58
CA TRP A 512 -31.10 1.13 -13.88
C TRP A 512 -32.42 0.44 -14.20
N TYR A 513 -33.37 1.21 -14.75
CA TYR A 513 -34.70 0.75 -15.10
C TYR A 513 -35.13 1.31 -16.45
N THR A 514 -35.84 0.50 -17.23
CA THR A 514 -36.49 0.91 -18.47
C THR A 514 -37.77 0.13 -18.77
N GLU A 515 -38.52 0.64 -19.75
CA GLU A 515 -39.77 0.09 -20.25
C GLU A 515 -39.65 -0.06 -21.79
N VAL A 516 -39.99 -1.23 -22.32
CA VAL A 516 -39.94 -1.51 -23.76
C VAL A 516 -41.25 -2.14 -24.20
N VAL A 517 -41.83 -1.66 -25.31
CA VAL A 517 -43.00 -2.29 -25.93
C VAL A 517 -42.58 -2.89 -27.26
N THR A 518 -42.78 -4.20 -27.41
CA THR A 518 -42.66 -4.91 -28.68
C THR A 518 -44.04 -5.09 -29.30
N GLU A 519 -44.09 -5.42 -30.59
CA GLU A 519 -45.34 -5.69 -31.32
C GLU A 519 -45.38 -7.16 -31.76
N ASP A 520 -46.46 -7.60 -32.43
CA ASP A 520 -46.58 -8.94 -33.03
C ASP A 520 -46.37 -10.12 -32.05
N PHE A 521 -46.71 -9.93 -30.78
CA PHE A 521 -46.53 -10.89 -29.68
C PHE A 521 -45.07 -11.29 -29.43
N GLU A 522 -44.11 -10.46 -29.85
CA GLU A 522 -42.70 -10.69 -29.61
C GLU A 522 -42.37 -10.60 -28.11
N ARG A 523 -41.65 -11.59 -27.59
CA ARG A 523 -41.18 -11.63 -26.20
C ARG A 523 -39.66 -11.67 -26.20
N LEU A 524 -39.05 -10.86 -25.35
CA LEU A 524 -37.59 -10.78 -25.23
C LEU A 524 -37.09 -11.77 -24.17
N THR A 525 -35.98 -12.45 -24.46
CA THR A 525 -35.19 -13.20 -23.47
C THR A 525 -34.09 -12.32 -22.88
N ASP A 526 -33.55 -12.71 -21.73
CA ASP A 526 -32.44 -12.02 -21.08
C ASP A 526 -31.20 -11.93 -22.00
N GLU A 527 -30.92 -12.96 -22.82
CA GLU A 527 -29.81 -12.93 -23.77
C GLU A 527 -30.02 -11.92 -24.91
N GLN A 528 -31.25 -11.84 -25.43
CA GLN A 528 -31.60 -10.84 -26.45
C GLN A 528 -31.51 -9.43 -25.86
N TRP A 529 -31.93 -9.28 -24.61
CA TRP A 529 -31.89 -8.01 -23.89
C TRP A 529 -30.46 -7.53 -23.60
N ALA A 530 -29.61 -8.41 -23.09
CA ALA A 530 -28.20 -8.11 -22.85
C ALA A 530 -27.49 -7.67 -24.14
N GLN A 531 -27.75 -8.36 -25.26
CA GLN A 531 -27.21 -7.96 -26.58
C GLN A 531 -27.73 -6.60 -27.03
N GLN A 532 -29.02 -6.33 -26.85
CA GLN A 532 -29.62 -5.04 -27.19
C GLN A 532 -29.00 -3.89 -26.38
N LEU A 533 -28.81 -4.07 -25.07
CA LEU A 533 -28.19 -3.06 -24.21
C LEU A 533 -26.76 -2.70 -24.63
N MET A 534 -25.98 -3.67 -25.11
CA MET A 534 -24.61 -3.42 -25.58
C MET A 534 -24.56 -2.67 -26.91
N GLN A 535 -25.53 -2.88 -27.80
CA GLN A 535 -25.52 -2.29 -29.14
C GLN A 535 -26.24 -0.93 -29.19
N THR A 536 -27.44 -0.86 -28.62
CA THR A 536 -28.30 0.31 -28.69
C THR A 536 -29.22 0.32 -27.46
N PRO A 537 -28.73 0.81 -26.31
CA PRO A 537 -29.55 0.86 -25.10
C PRO A 537 -30.76 1.78 -25.34
N PRO A 538 -31.96 1.38 -24.90
CA PRO A 538 -33.16 2.18 -25.11
C PRO A 538 -33.08 3.53 -24.39
N PRO A 539 -33.92 4.50 -24.78
CA PRO A 539 -34.07 5.73 -24.03
C PRO A 539 -34.51 5.43 -22.59
N ASP A 540 -34.11 6.30 -21.66
CA ASP A 540 -34.61 6.23 -20.29
C ASP A 540 -36.10 6.60 -20.30
N PRO A 541 -36.93 6.00 -19.44
CA PRO A 541 -38.32 6.41 -19.28
C PRO A 541 -38.44 7.92 -19.12
N SER A 542 -39.44 8.54 -19.77
CA SER A 542 -39.57 10.00 -19.81
C SER A 542 -39.66 10.65 -18.43
N TRP A 543 -40.18 9.92 -17.44
CA TRP A 543 -40.27 10.34 -16.05
C TRP A 543 -38.93 10.34 -15.30
N LEU A 544 -37.92 9.64 -15.80
CA LEU A 544 -36.54 9.68 -15.31
C LEU A 544 -35.70 10.80 -15.93
N ALA A 545 -36.13 11.38 -17.06
CA ALA A 545 -35.38 12.40 -17.79
C ALA A 545 -34.93 13.62 -16.94
N PRO A 546 -35.68 14.10 -15.93
CA PRO A 546 -35.23 15.22 -15.10
C PRO A 546 -34.07 14.91 -14.14
N ILE A 547 -33.81 13.63 -13.86
CA ILE A 547 -32.85 13.18 -12.84
C ILE A 547 -31.70 12.33 -13.40
N VAL A 548 -31.71 12.05 -14.70
CA VAL A 548 -30.65 11.29 -15.39
C VAL A 548 -29.90 12.22 -16.34
N THR A 549 -28.57 12.21 -16.24
CA THR A 549 -27.67 12.85 -17.22
C THR A 549 -26.95 11.74 -17.97
N ARG A 550 -26.93 11.81 -19.31
CA ARG A 550 -26.25 10.85 -20.19
C ARG A 550 -24.86 11.32 -20.56
#